data_AF-A0ABD5XNY6-F1
#
_entry.id   AF-A0ABD5XNY6-F1
#
_cell.length_a   1.000
_cell.length_b   1.000
_cell.length_c   1.000
_cell.angle_alpha   90.00
_cell.angle_beta   90.00
_cell.angle_gamma   90.00
#
_symmetry.space_group_name_H-M   'P 1'
#
loop_
_entity.id
_entity.type
_entity.pdbx_description
1 polymer ?
#
loop_
_entity_poly.entity_id
_entity_poly.type
_entity_poly.pdbx_seq_one_letter_code
_entity_poly.pdbx_strand_id
1 'polypeptide(L)'
;MARVRLPTGRGQRRGRGRRAGARGAAVEVCAVDAATATVDLTAGTLAGDPCPGLDWAAGTAGDYDLRYRNGTNAVGTYELTAEGGTGLLGLVNLNGDPGDGSPYYVPAVYAVEVPISYQTAELEYADTVRVAPGEHDD
;
A
#
# COMPACT_ATOMS: atom_id res chain seq x y z
N MET A 1 -4.72 5.14 -2.12
CA MET A 1 -5.18 4.78 -0.77
C MET A 1 -4.88 3.32 -0.53
N ALA A 2 -4.11 2.98 0.51
CA ALA A 2 -3.78 1.60 0.83
C ALA A 2 -4.41 1.15 2.13
N ARG A 3 -5.27 0.11 2.08
CA ARG A 3 -6.02 -0.44 3.23
C ARG A 3 -5.76 -1.92 3.40
N VAL A 4 -5.25 -2.33 4.56
CA VAL A 4 -5.03 -3.75 4.90
C VAL A 4 -5.89 -4.13 6.10
N ARG A 5 -6.63 -5.24 5.98
CA ARG A 5 -7.48 -5.80 7.05
C ARG A 5 -6.80 -7.00 7.73
N LEU A 6 -6.65 -7.02 9.06
CA LEU A 6 -5.91 -8.09 9.78
C LEU A 6 -6.76 -8.82 10.85
N PRO A 7 -6.92 -10.17 10.81
CA PRO A 7 -7.49 -11.02 11.86
C PRO A 7 -6.43 -11.77 12.68
N THR A 8 -6.56 -11.84 14.02
CA THR A 8 -5.49 -12.39 14.90
C THR A 8 -5.71 -13.82 15.41
N GLY A 9 -4.61 -14.59 15.44
CA GLY A 9 -4.42 -15.78 16.26
C GLY A 9 -3.94 -15.44 17.69
N ARG A 10 -4.24 -16.34 18.64
CA ARG A 10 -4.18 -16.15 20.10
C ARG A 10 -2.80 -15.79 20.69
N GLY A 11 -2.72 -14.58 21.26
CA GLY A 11 -2.18 -14.24 22.59
C GLY A 11 -0.68 -14.43 22.92
N GLN A 12 -0.01 -13.34 23.35
CA GLN A 12 0.88 -13.38 24.53
C GLN A 12 1.37 -12.02 25.08
N ARG A 13 1.12 -11.86 26.39
CA ARG A 13 1.93 -11.30 27.49
C ARG A 13 2.55 -9.89 27.40
N ARG A 14 2.07 -9.05 28.32
CA ARG A 14 2.63 -7.76 28.78
C ARG A 14 4.08 -7.90 29.25
N GLY A 15 4.97 -7.06 28.72
CA GLY A 15 6.32 -6.86 29.24
C GLY A 15 6.65 -5.38 29.38
N ARG A 16 6.76 -4.87 30.62
CA ARG A 16 7.37 -3.56 30.93
C ARG A 16 8.88 -3.67 30.74
N GLY A 17 9.47 -2.88 29.85
CA GLY A 17 10.91 -2.82 29.63
C GLY A 17 11.51 -1.45 29.96
N ARG A 18 12.29 -1.36 31.04
CA ARG A 18 13.34 -0.33 31.22
C ARG A 18 14.70 -1.02 31.12
N ARG A 19 15.50 -0.67 30.11
CA ARG A 19 16.94 -0.37 30.18
C ARG A 19 17.45 0.09 28.81
N ALA A 20 18.34 1.06 28.85
CA ALA A 20 18.88 1.78 27.70
C ALA A 20 20.07 1.04 27.06
N GLY A 21 20.10 1.05 25.74
CA GLY A 21 21.24 0.66 24.88
C GLY A 21 20.90 1.08 23.46
N ALA A 22 21.74 1.96 22.87
CA ALA A 22 21.71 2.49 21.50
C ALA A 22 20.31 2.57 20.84
N ARG A 23 19.58 3.67 21.08
CA ARG A 23 18.27 3.86 20.44
C ARG A 23 18.46 4.36 19.00
N GLY A 24 18.41 3.43 18.04
CA GLY A 24 17.75 3.74 16.78
C GLY A 24 16.38 4.38 17.13
N ALA A 25 15.95 5.38 16.35
CA ALA A 25 14.71 6.11 16.61
C ALA A 25 13.61 5.12 17.06
N ALA A 26 13.04 5.35 18.24
CA ALA A 26 12.01 4.47 18.74
C ALA A 26 10.86 4.54 17.75
N VAL A 27 10.62 3.45 17.02
CA VAL A 27 9.43 3.34 16.18
C VAL A 27 8.26 3.24 17.15
N GLU A 28 7.42 4.28 17.16
CA GLU A 28 6.16 4.26 17.89
C GLU A 28 5.31 3.11 17.34
N VAL A 29 4.88 2.19 18.20
CA VAL A 29 4.10 1.01 17.81
C VAL A 29 2.66 1.23 18.24
N CYS A 30 1.75 1.30 17.27
CA CYS A 30 0.32 1.36 17.52
C CYS A 30 -0.26 -0.05 17.57
N ALA A 31 -1.26 -0.25 18.43
CA ALA A 31 -1.97 -1.51 18.55
C ALA A 31 -3.47 -1.26 18.77
N VAL A 32 -4.28 -2.17 18.27
CA VAL A 32 -5.73 -2.16 18.43
C VAL A 32 -6.18 -3.53 18.91
N ASP A 33 -7.06 -3.54 19.91
CA ASP A 33 -7.65 -4.76 20.45
C ASP A 33 -8.99 -5.04 19.75
N ALA A 34 -8.90 -5.51 18.51
CA ALA A 34 -10.04 -5.81 17.67
C ALA A 34 -9.77 -7.02 16.77
N ALA A 35 -10.85 -7.73 16.39
CA ALA A 35 -10.77 -8.87 15.49
C ALA A 35 -10.42 -8.47 14.05
N THR A 36 -10.65 -7.21 13.66
CA THR A 36 -10.22 -6.64 12.39
C THR A 36 -9.86 -5.17 12.58
N ALA A 37 -8.84 -4.70 11.86
CA ALA A 37 -8.46 -3.30 11.83
C ALA A 37 -8.11 -2.87 10.40
N THR A 38 -8.28 -1.60 10.10
CA THR A 38 -7.85 -0.99 8.84
C THR A 38 -6.56 -0.22 9.09
N VAL A 39 -5.53 -0.49 8.30
CA VAL A 39 -4.32 0.33 8.24
C VAL A 39 -4.48 1.30 7.07
N ASP A 40 -4.52 2.62 7.33
CA ASP A 40 -4.48 3.64 6.27
C ASP A 40 -3.09 4.28 6.28
N LEU A 41 -2.23 3.81 5.37
CA LEU A 41 -0.85 4.28 5.28
C LEU A 41 -0.79 5.77 4.91
N THR A 42 -1.65 6.19 3.98
CA THR A 42 -1.69 7.56 3.48
C THR A 42 -2.20 8.56 4.51
N ALA A 43 -3.18 8.18 5.32
CA ALA A 43 -3.69 9.00 6.41
C ALA A 43 -2.88 8.84 7.71
N GLY A 44 -1.94 7.89 7.77
CA GLY A 44 -1.18 7.59 8.98
C GLY A 44 -2.05 7.05 10.12
N THR A 45 -3.06 6.22 9.84
CA THR A 45 -4.01 5.76 10.88
C THR A 45 -4.08 4.24 11.02
N LEU A 46 -4.36 3.79 12.24
CA LEU A 46 -4.71 2.40 12.58
C LEU A 46 -6.11 2.39 13.19
N ALA A 47 -7.03 1.65 12.57
CA ALA A 47 -8.45 1.62 12.95
C ALA A 47 -9.12 3.01 12.98
N GLY A 48 -8.61 3.95 12.18
CA GLY A 48 -9.10 5.33 12.10
C GLY A 48 -8.42 6.29 13.09
N ASP A 49 -7.67 5.79 14.05
CA ASP A 49 -6.93 6.62 15.00
C ASP A 49 -5.53 6.96 14.48
N PRO A 50 -5.04 8.21 14.65
CA PRO A 50 -3.69 8.59 14.29
C PRO A 50 -2.65 7.65 14.91
N CYS A 51 -1.75 7.17 14.07
CA CYS A 51 -0.68 6.27 14.45
C CYS A 51 0.67 6.88 14.07
N PRO A 52 1.42 7.44 15.04
CA PRO A 52 2.73 8.05 14.76
C PRO A 52 3.73 7.10 14.10
N GLY A 53 3.57 5.78 14.30
CA GLY A 53 4.36 4.75 13.63
C GLY A 53 4.13 4.66 12.11
N LEU A 54 3.10 5.34 11.58
CA LEU A 54 2.78 5.40 10.15
C LEU A 54 3.10 6.77 9.52
N ASP A 55 3.58 7.75 10.30
CA ASP A 55 3.90 9.09 9.80
C ASP A 55 4.99 9.09 8.72
N TRP A 56 5.77 8.01 8.62
CA TRP A 56 6.77 7.83 7.55
C TRP A 56 6.17 7.80 6.15
N ALA A 57 4.89 7.43 6.02
CA ALA A 57 4.16 7.38 4.76
C ALA A 57 3.52 8.74 4.42
N ALA A 58 3.55 9.72 5.33
CA ALA A 58 3.06 11.05 5.04
C ALA A 58 4.02 11.78 4.10
N GLY A 59 3.55 12.14 2.90
CA GLY A 59 4.34 12.91 1.93
C GLY A 59 5.45 12.12 1.25
N THR A 60 5.39 10.78 1.23
CA THR A 60 6.28 9.94 0.44
C THR A 60 6.18 10.29 -1.05
N ALA A 61 7.31 10.68 -1.65
CA ALA A 61 7.47 10.98 -3.07
C ALA A 61 8.54 10.05 -3.67
N GLY A 62 8.18 9.30 -4.72
CA GLY A 62 9.03 8.29 -5.36
C GLY A 62 8.49 6.87 -5.21
N ASP A 63 9.32 5.89 -5.58
CA ASP A 63 8.97 4.46 -5.49
C ASP A 63 9.20 3.92 -4.07
N TYR A 64 8.31 3.05 -3.59
CA TYR A 64 8.40 2.45 -2.26
C TYR A 64 7.96 0.99 -2.26
N ASP A 65 8.70 0.18 -1.49
CA ASP A 65 8.32 -1.21 -1.22
C ASP A 65 7.50 -1.32 0.07
N LEU A 66 6.29 -1.86 -0.05
CA LEU A 66 5.46 -2.19 1.10
C LEU A 66 5.68 -3.65 1.51
N ARG A 67 6.17 -3.86 2.74
CA ARG A 67 6.36 -5.20 3.31
C ARG A 67 5.52 -5.40 4.56
N TYR A 68 4.55 -6.29 4.47
CA TYR A 68 3.85 -6.80 5.64
C TYR A 68 4.62 -7.97 6.26
N ARG A 69 5.06 -7.83 7.51
CA ARG A 69 5.76 -8.89 8.24
C ARG A 69 4.79 -9.69 9.09
N ASN A 70 5.08 -10.98 9.26
CA ASN A 70 4.22 -11.93 9.96
C ASN A 70 2.84 -12.09 9.29
N GLY A 71 2.84 -12.13 7.94
CA GLY A 71 1.66 -12.30 7.08
C GLY A 71 0.76 -13.47 7.45
N THR A 72 1.33 -14.55 8.00
CA THR A 72 0.57 -15.72 8.46
C THR A 72 -0.38 -15.44 9.62
N ASN A 73 -0.17 -14.35 10.37
CA ASN A 73 -1.01 -14.00 11.50
C ASN A 73 -2.21 -13.14 11.12
N ALA A 74 -2.46 -12.92 9.81
CA ALA A 74 -3.56 -12.12 9.33
C ALA A 74 -3.95 -12.42 7.87
N VAL A 75 -5.26 -12.56 7.62
CA VAL A 75 -5.87 -12.61 6.29
C VAL A 75 -6.58 -11.30 5.98
N GLY A 76 -6.28 -10.68 4.85
CA GLY A 76 -6.81 -9.36 4.51
C GLY A 76 -7.07 -9.14 3.03
N THR A 77 -7.84 -8.11 2.74
CA THR A 77 -7.89 -7.48 1.43
C THR A 77 -6.94 -6.30 1.41
N TYR A 78 -6.42 -5.98 0.23
CA TYR A 78 -5.65 -4.77 -0.03
C TYR A 78 -6.38 -3.91 -1.07
N GLU A 79 -6.29 -2.61 -0.89
CA GLU A 79 -6.66 -1.60 -1.89
C GLU A 79 -5.38 -0.82 -2.19
N LEU A 80 -5.12 -0.43 -3.44
CA LEU A 80 -4.04 0.48 -3.79
C LEU A 80 -4.57 1.47 -4.82
N THR A 81 -4.14 2.72 -4.72
CA THR A 81 -4.43 3.75 -5.73
C THR A 81 -3.11 4.37 -6.13
N ALA A 82 -2.79 4.32 -7.41
CA ALA A 82 -1.66 5.02 -7.99
C ALA A 82 -2.15 6.31 -8.66
N GLU A 83 -1.38 7.39 -8.55
CA GLU A 83 -1.56 8.55 -9.40
C GLU A 83 -0.97 8.26 -10.78
N GLY A 84 -1.77 8.48 -11.82
CA GLY A 84 -1.32 8.28 -13.20
C GLY A 84 -0.32 9.35 -13.62
N GLY A 85 0.72 8.96 -14.37
CA GLY A 85 1.65 9.89 -15.01
C GLY A 85 1.19 10.31 -16.39
N THR A 86 1.73 11.43 -16.89
CA THR A 86 1.67 11.74 -18.32
C THR A 86 2.67 10.86 -19.07
N GLY A 87 2.18 9.99 -19.95
CA GLY A 87 3.04 9.24 -20.87
C GLY A 87 3.78 10.16 -21.85
N LEU A 88 4.54 9.60 -22.79
CA LEU A 88 5.30 10.35 -23.81
C LEU A 88 4.44 11.36 -24.61
N LEU A 89 3.11 11.17 -24.66
CA LEU A 89 2.16 12.08 -25.29
C LEU A 89 1.99 13.42 -24.54
N GLY A 90 2.35 13.50 -23.26
CA GLY A 90 2.43 14.77 -22.54
C GLY A 90 3.62 15.64 -22.95
N LEU A 91 4.54 15.11 -23.77
CA LEU A 91 5.71 15.83 -24.30
C LEU A 91 5.45 16.46 -25.68
N VAL A 92 4.27 16.22 -26.27
CA VAL A 92 3.82 16.82 -27.54
C VAL A 92 2.66 17.77 -27.29
N ASN A 93 2.51 18.79 -28.14
CA ASN A 93 1.49 19.84 -28.02
C ASN A 93 0.09 19.32 -28.41
N LEU A 94 -0.46 18.42 -27.60
CA LEU A 94 -1.81 17.87 -27.71
C LEU A 94 -2.71 18.55 -26.65
N ASN A 95 -2.85 19.87 -26.78
CA ASN A 95 -3.44 20.74 -25.75
C ASN A 95 -4.92 21.06 -26.01
N GLY A 96 -5.57 20.37 -26.95
CA GLY A 96 -6.99 20.56 -27.25
C GLY A 96 -7.89 20.12 -26.09
N ASP A 97 -9.13 20.61 -26.09
CA ASP A 97 -10.16 20.15 -25.17
C ASP A 97 -11.06 19.08 -25.82
N PRO A 98 -11.59 18.10 -25.07
CA PRO A 98 -12.52 17.12 -25.62
C PRO A 98 -13.74 17.81 -26.28
N GLY A 99 -13.87 17.69 -27.60
CA GLY A 99 -15.01 18.19 -28.38
C GLY A 99 -14.77 19.50 -29.14
N ASP A 100 -13.58 20.10 -29.06
CA ASP A 100 -13.24 21.33 -29.80
C ASP A 100 -12.73 21.07 -31.24
N GLY A 101 -12.48 19.81 -31.59
CA GLY A 101 -11.92 19.39 -32.88
C GLY A 101 -10.39 19.44 -32.98
N SER A 102 -9.73 19.94 -31.95
CA SER A 102 -8.27 19.96 -31.80
C SER A 102 -7.76 18.62 -31.25
N PRO A 103 -6.54 18.19 -31.60
CA PRO A 103 -5.93 17.02 -30.99
C PRO A 103 -5.70 17.21 -29.48
N TYR A 104 -6.10 16.22 -28.69
CA TYR A 104 -5.97 16.19 -27.24
C TYR A 104 -5.50 14.82 -26.73
N TYR A 105 -5.08 14.74 -25.47
CA TYR A 105 -4.82 13.48 -24.77
C TYR A 105 -5.59 13.43 -23.45
N VAL A 106 -5.90 12.22 -23.00
CA VAL A 106 -6.46 11.96 -21.68
C VAL A 106 -5.60 10.90 -20.99
N PRO A 107 -5.15 11.15 -19.74
CA PRO A 107 -4.49 10.11 -18.96
C PRO A 107 -5.41 8.90 -18.79
N ALA A 108 -4.87 7.71 -19.05
CA ALA A 108 -5.58 6.45 -18.84
C ALA A 108 -4.60 5.40 -18.30
N VAL A 109 -5.08 4.59 -17.37
CA VAL A 109 -4.34 3.43 -16.86
C VAL A 109 -4.61 2.27 -17.81
N TYR A 110 -3.64 1.93 -18.65
CA TYR A 110 -3.75 0.85 -19.63
C TYR A 110 -3.45 -0.54 -19.05
N ALA A 111 -2.53 -0.60 -18.10
CA ALA A 111 -2.23 -1.83 -17.39
C ALA A 111 -1.64 -1.48 -16.03
N VAL A 112 -1.91 -2.33 -15.04
CA VAL A 112 -1.24 -2.33 -13.74
C VAL A 112 -0.61 -3.70 -13.58
N GLU A 113 0.69 -3.74 -13.30
CA GLU A 113 1.40 -4.97 -12.94
C GLU A 113 1.76 -4.88 -11.46
N VAL A 114 1.27 -5.84 -10.67
CA VAL A 114 1.50 -5.92 -9.23
C VAL A 114 2.32 -7.17 -8.95
N PRO A 115 3.65 -7.04 -8.74
CA PRO A 115 4.46 -8.15 -8.28
C PRO A 115 4.11 -8.46 -6.82
N ILE A 116 3.71 -9.69 -6.54
CA ILE A 116 3.39 -10.20 -5.21
C ILE A 116 4.44 -11.26 -4.86
N SER A 117 5.10 -11.06 -3.72
CA SER A 117 5.96 -12.10 -3.13
C SER A 117 5.46 -12.48 -1.74
N TYR A 118 5.44 -13.78 -1.47
CA TYR A 118 5.06 -14.36 -0.20
C TYR A 118 6.14 -15.35 0.23
N GLN A 119 6.76 -15.09 1.38
CA GLN A 119 7.87 -15.89 1.88
C GLN A 119 7.63 -16.33 3.32
N THR A 120 7.76 -17.64 3.55
CA THR A 120 7.78 -18.30 4.86
C THR A 120 9.06 -19.13 5.00
N ALA A 121 9.22 -19.85 6.12
CA ALA A 121 10.33 -20.78 6.29
C ALA A 121 10.27 -22.00 5.34
N GLU A 122 9.09 -22.28 4.76
CA GLU A 122 8.79 -23.51 4.01
C GLU A 122 8.34 -23.23 2.57
N LEU A 123 7.92 -21.99 2.27
CA LEU A 123 7.35 -21.61 0.98
C LEU A 123 7.90 -20.24 0.54
N GLU A 124 8.41 -20.18 -0.68
CA GLU A 124 8.64 -18.95 -1.41
C GLU A 124 7.74 -18.96 -2.64
N TYR A 125 6.86 -17.97 -2.74
CA TYR A 125 5.96 -17.77 -3.85
C TYR A 125 6.17 -16.35 -4.38
N ALA A 126 6.31 -16.22 -5.69
CA ALA A 126 6.37 -14.94 -6.39
C ALA A 126 5.50 -15.03 -7.63
N ASP A 127 4.72 -13.99 -7.87
CA ASP A 127 3.78 -13.90 -8.99
C ASP A 127 3.58 -12.43 -9.38
N THR A 128 3.10 -12.17 -10.58
CA THR A 128 2.78 -10.82 -11.05
C THR A 128 1.34 -10.80 -11.52
N VAL A 129 0.49 -10.06 -10.79
CA VAL A 129 -0.90 -9.83 -11.19
C VAL A 129 -0.94 -8.68 -12.19
N ARG A 130 -1.38 -8.96 -13.42
CA ARG A 130 -1.61 -7.94 -14.45
C ARG A 130 -3.09 -7.64 -14.57
N VAL A 131 -3.45 -6.36 -14.54
CA VAL A 131 -4.82 -5.86 -14.74
C VAL A 131 -4.79 -4.84 -15.87
N ALA A 132 -5.45 -5.15 -16.99
CA ALA A 132 -5.59 -4.25 -18.13
C ALA A 132 -7.06 -4.19 -18.59
N PRO A 133 -7.57 -3.04 -19.10
CA PRO A 133 -8.90 -2.97 -19.67
C PRO A 133 -9.08 -3.99 -20.81
N GLY A 134 -10.15 -4.79 -20.75
CA GLY A 134 -10.51 -5.78 -21.78
C GLY A 134 -9.89 -7.18 -21.61
N GLU A 135 -9.09 -7.42 -20.56
CA GLU A 135 -8.50 -8.74 -20.27
C GLU A 135 -9.27 -9.54 -19.20
N HIS A 136 -10.35 -8.99 -18.63
CA HIS A 136 -11.26 -9.69 -17.72
C HIS A 136 -12.61 -9.97 -18.42
N ASP A 137 -12.59 -10.91 -19.37
CA ASP A 137 -13.78 -11.65 -19.80
C ASP A 137 -13.42 -13.14 -19.66
N ASP A 138 -13.68 -13.75 -18.49
CA ASP A 138 -13.91 -15.20 -18.27
C ASP A 138 -14.13 -15.53 -16.78
#